data_AF-A0A1E4USL2-F1
#
_entry.id   AF-A0A1E4USL2-F1
#
_cell.length_a   1.000
_cell.length_b   1.000
_cell.length_c   1.000
_cell.angle_alpha   90.00
_cell.angle_beta   90.00
_cell.angle_gamma   90.00
#
_symmetry.space_group_name_H-M   'P 1'
#
loop_
_entity.id
_entity.type
_entity.pdbx_description
1 polymer ?
#
loop_
_entity_poly.entity_id
_entity_poly.type
_entity_poly.pdbx_seq_one_letter_code
_entity_poly.pdbx_strand_id
1 'polypeptide(L)'
;MIDNRKDILLLLLYAPGKEKVINEPITGRTRLTKMIFLFQKEWLSLFKKNIKMQEEEFYNFFPWNYGPFSKEIYEDLNFFHLRKFISKKPSEEEATLEAASEWSEWIAINEEQEPATEFSEDIFFLDEKGLNFTKKLYDTLSDDQQNLLEKFKAETQRLSLRALLKYVYSKYPDYTEKSKIKDEILP
;
A
#
# COMPACT_ATOMS: atom_id res chain seq x y z
N MET A 1 -17.85 -10.57 -0.54
CA MET A 1 -17.00 -11.26 0.45
C MET A 1 -15.57 -11.14 0.00
N ILE A 2 -14.66 -10.83 0.92
CA ILE A 2 -13.23 -10.70 0.67
C ILE A 2 -12.64 -12.11 0.71
N ASP A 3 -12.11 -12.57 -0.42
CA ASP A 3 -11.69 -13.97 -0.58
C ASP A 3 -10.21 -14.14 -0.88
N ASN A 4 -9.49 -13.07 -1.24
CA ASN A 4 -8.05 -13.11 -1.51
C ASN A 4 -7.36 -11.79 -1.09
N ARG A 5 -6.03 -11.82 -0.87
CA ARG A 5 -5.27 -10.65 -0.39
C ARG A 5 -5.38 -9.41 -1.28
N LYS A 6 -5.56 -9.61 -2.59
CA LYS A 6 -5.62 -8.55 -3.59
C LYS A 6 -6.88 -7.71 -3.47
N ASP A 7 -7.95 -8.29 -2.92
CA ASP A 7 -9.19 -7.57 -2.60
C ASP A 7 -8.94 -6.42 -1.62
N ILE A 8 -8.03 -6.58 -0.67
CA ILE A 8 -7.67 -5.51 0.29
C ILE A 8 -6.96 -4.36 -0.43
N LEU A 9 -6.02 -4.66 -1.32
CA LEU A 9 -5.34 -3.66 -2.14
C LEU A 9 -6.37 -2.85 -2.96
N LEU A 10 -7.33 -3.52 -3.61
CA LEU A 10 -8.39 -2.85 -4.34
C LEU A 10 -9.29 -2.02 -3.43
N LEU A 11 -9.71 -2.57 -2.28
CA LEU A 11 -10.56 -1.86 -1.31
C LEU A 11 -9.89 -0.59 -0.78
N LEU A 12 -8.58 -0.61 -0.50
CA LEU A 12 -7.82 0.57 -0.10
C LEU A 12 -7.77 1.61 -1.22
N LEU A 13 -7.62 1.21 -2.48
CA LEU A 13 -7.66 2.14 -3.60
C LEU A 13 -9.07 2.71 -3.83
N TYR A 14 -10.12 1.90 -3.60
CA TYR A 14 -11.52 2.33 -3.74
C TYR A 14 -12.00 3.27 -2.64
N ALA A 15 -11.68 2.96 -1.37
CA ALA A 15 -12.26 3.64 -0.21
C ALA A 15 -12.03 5.16 -0.25
N PRO A 16 -12.94 5.96 0.32
CA PRO A 16 -12.68 7.38 0.56
C PRO A 16 -11.44 7.57 1.44
N GLY A 17 -10.65 8.62 1.20
CA GLY A 17 -9.47 8.95 2.01
C GLY A 17 -9.65 10.28 2.73
N LYS A 18 -8.58 11.07 2.79
CA LYS A 18 -8.57 12.35 3.53
C LYS A 18 -9.48 13.40 2.88
N GLU A 19 -9.73 13.30 1.58
CA GLU A 19 -10.61 14.18 0.81
C GLU A 19 -12.07 13.69 0.79
N LYS A 20 -12.34 12.51 1.37
CA LYS A 20 -13.67 11.88 1.44
C LYS A 20 -14.29 11.57 0.06
N VAL A 21 -13.45 11.36 -0.95
CA VAL A 21 -13.89 11.01 -2.31
C VAL A 21 -13.54 9.55 -2.60
N ILE A 22 -14.51 8.79 -3.14
CA ILE A 22 -14.26 7.41 -3.61
C ILE A 22 -13.21 7.42 -4.71
N ASN A 23 -12.35 6.40 -4.71
CA ASN A 23 -11.22 6.27 -5.64
C ASN A 23 -10.19 7.40 -5.50
N GLU A 24 -10.07 7.96 -4.29
CA GLU A 24 -8.99 8.88 -3.96
C GLU A 24 -7.63 8.19 -4.20
N PRO A 25 -6.75 8.78 -5.02
CA PRO A 25 -5.51 8.13 -5.41
C PRO A 25 -4.55 7.95 -4.25
N ILE A 26 -3.69 6.95 -4.33
CA ILE A 26 -2.58 6.73 -3.38
C ILE A 26 -1.26 6.93 -4.14
N THR A 27 -0.47 7.90 -3.71
CA THR A 27 0.87 8.16 -4.25
C THR A 27 1.93 7.33 -3.53
N GLY A 28 2.76 6.63 -4.30
CA GLY A 28 3.97 5.97 -3.80
C GLY A 28 3.80 4.49 -3.44
N ARG A 29 4.72 3.65 -3.94
CA ARG A 29 4.74 2.20 -3.67
C ARG A 29 5.10 1.90 -2.22
N THR A 30 6.06 2.62 -1.66
CA THR A 30 6.50 2.47 -0.26
C THR A 30 5.36 2.81 0.69
N ARG A 31 4.64 3.91 0.43
CA ARG A 31 3.44 4.28 1.19
C ARG A 31 2.40 3.17 1.16
N LEU A 32 2.03 2.70 -0.03
CA LEU A 32 1.01 1.66 -0.18
C LEU A 32 1.42 0.36 0.53
N THR A 33 2.69 -0.02 0.43
CA THR A 33 3.28 -1.16 1.15
C THR A 33 3.11 -1.01 2.66
N LYS A 34 3.42 0.17 3.22
CA LYS A 34 3.28 0.43 4.66
C LYS A 34 1.80 0.48 5.07
N MET A 35 0.92 1.02 4.24
CA MET A 35 -0.53 0.98 4.48
C MET A 35 -1.05 -0.46 4.56
N ILE A 36 -0.72 -1.32 3.59
CA ILE A 36 -1.15 -2.72 3.62
C ILE A 36 -0.59 -3.45 4.85
N PHE A 37 0.68 -3.20 5.20
CA PHE A 37 1.29 -3.75 6.41
C PHE A 37 0.51 -3.37 7.68
N LEU A 38 0.22 -2.09 7.86
CA LEU A 38 -0.54 -1.60 9.02
C LEU A 38 -1.98 -2.12 9.01
N PHE A 39 -2.61 -2.21 7.85
CA PHE A 39 -3.94 -2.79 7.73
C PHE A 39 -3.92 -4.25 8.22
N GLN A 40 -2.97 -5.05 7.74
CA GLN A 40 -2.83 -6.46 8.14
C GLN A 40 -2.56 -6.61 9.63
N LYS A 41 -1.66 -5.81 10.22
CA LYS A 41 -1.27 -5.92 11.63
C LYS A 41 -2.29 -5.37 12.61
N GLU A 42 -3.00 -4.31 12.25
CA GLU A 42 -3.80 -3.54 13.23
C GLU A 42 -5.31 -3.58 12.95
N TRP A 43 -5.72 -3.69 11.68
CA TRP A 43 -7.12 -3.50 11.29
C TRP A 43 -7.77 -4.78 10.79
N LEU A 44 -7.01 -5.74 10.28
CA LEU A 44 -7.53 -6.98 9.69
C LEU A 44 -8.51 -7.71 10.62
N SER A 45 -8.21 -7.73 11.91
CA SER A 45 -9.05 -8.38 12.92
C SER A 45 -10.48 -7.81 12.99
N LEU A 46 -10.69 -6.55 12.60
CA LEU A 46 -11.98 -5.86 12.57
C LEU A 46 -12.85 -6.29 11.37
N PHE A 47 -12.26 -6.96 10.38
CA PHE A 47 -12.93 -7.41 9.15
C PHE A 47 -13.16 -8.93 9.11
N LYS A 48 -12.82 -9.66 10.18
CA LYS A 48 -12.89 -11.14 10.25
C LYS A 48 -14.22 -11.76 9.79
N LYS A 49 -15.36 -11.08 10.01
CA LYS A 49 -16.67 -11.60 9.58
C LYS A 49 -16.85 -11.65 8.06
N ASN A 50 -16.10 -10.85 7.30
CA ASN A 50 -16.24 -10.69 5.85
C ASN A 50 -15.04 -11.26 5.08
N ILE A 51 -14.04 -11.76 5.82
CA ILE A 51 -12.79 -12.31 5.31
C ILE A 51 -12.83 -13.82 5.49
N LYS A 52 -12.64 -14.55 4.38
CA LYS A 52 -12.53 -16.01 4.41
C LYS A 52 -11.12 -16.53 4.60
N MET A 53 -10.13 -15.65 4.48
CA MET A 53 -8.71 -15.98 4.58
C MET A 53 -8.23 -16.04 6.04
N GLN A 54 -7.31 -16.95 6.31
CA GLN A 54 -6.46 -16.93 7.49
C GLN A 54 -5.39 -15.85 7.37
N GLU A 55 -4.79 -15.45 8.49
CA GLU A 55 -3.76 -14.37 8.50
C GLU A 55 -2.55 -14.74 7.63
N GLU A 56 -2.22 -16.02 7.55
CA GLU A 56 -1.11 -16.57 6.76
C GLU A 56 -1.35 -16.53 5.25
N GLU A 57 -2.60 -16.33 4.82
CA GLU A 57 -2.98 -16.23 3.40
C GLU A 57 -2.94 -14.78 2.87
N PHE A 58 -2.53 -13.82 3.71
CA PHE A 58 -2.34 -12.41 3.33
C PHE A 58 -0.98 -12.16 2.66
N TYR A 59 -0.43 -10.96 2.85
CA TYR A 59 0.87 -10.59 2.33
C TYR A 59 1.98 -11.09 3.25
N ASN A 60 2.99 -11.69 2.65
CA ASN A 60 4.18 -12.15 3.33
C ASN A 60 5.15 -10.98 3.53
N PHE A 61 5.11 -10.39 4.72
CA PHE A 61 6.00 -9.30 5.10
C PHE A 61 7.28 -9.81 5.76
N PHE A 62 8.40 -9.20 5.40
CA PHE A 62 9.70 -9.45 6.02
C PHE A 62 10.49 -8.14 6.19
N PRO A 63 11.48 -8.11 7.10
CA PRO A 63 12.34 -6.95 7.27
C PRO A 63 13.17 -6.71 6.00
N TRP A 64 13.18 -5.47 5.50
CA TRP A 64 13.95 -5.03 4.34
C TRP A 64 14.62 -3.67 4.63
N ASN A 65 15.44 -3.21 3.69
CA ASN A 65 16.18 -1.95 3.63
C ASN A 65 15.38 -0.69 4.00
N TYR A 66 14.04 -0.70 3.92
CA TYR A 66 13.18 0.42 4.35
C TYR A 66 12.03 -0.03 5.25
N GLY A 67 12.25 -1.06 6.06
CA GLY A 67 11.28 -1.60 7.00
C GLY A 67 10.50 -2.79 6.43
N PRO A 68 9.24 -3.02 6.87
CA PRO A 68 8.45 -4.16 6.39
C PRO A 68 8.20 -4.05 4.89
N PHE A 69 8.46 -5.12 4.15
CA PHE A 69 8.31 -5.19 2.71
C PHE A 69 7.66 -6.51 2.29
N SER A 70 6.91 -6.48 1.20
CA SER A 70 6.34 -7.67 0.55
C SER A 70 6.44 -7.50 -0.97
N LYS A 71 7.14 -8.43 -1.62
CA LYS A 71 7.28 -8.48 -3.10
C LYS A 71 5.91 -8.62 -3.79
N GLU A 72 5.03 -9.36 -3.15
CA GLU A 72 3.69 -9.69 -3.65
C GLU A 72 2.83 -8.43 -3.87
N ILE A 73 3.06 -7.35 -3.13
CA ILE A 73 2.34 -6.07 -3.34
C ILE A 73 2.73 -5.46 -4.69
N TYR A 74 4.02 -5.51 -5.06
CA TYR A 74 4.51 -4.98 -6.33
C TYR A 74 4.01 -5.84 -7.49
N GLU A 75 4.05 -7.17 -7.32
CA GLU A 75 3.50 -8.13 -8.26
C GLU A 75 1.99 -7.91 -8.48
N ASP A 76 1.23 -7.68 -7.41
CA ASP A 76 -0.21 -7.45 -7.46
C ASP A 76 -0.56 -6.11 -8.10
N LEU A 77 0.19 -5.05 -7.81
CA LEU A 77 0.07 -3.76 -8.49
C LEU A 77 0.32 -3.91 -10.00
N ASN A 78 1.39 -4.59 -10.39
CA ASN A 78 1.70 -4.84 -11.80
C ASN A 78 0.61 -5.69 -12.47
N PHE A 79 0.17 -6.77 -11.80
CA PHE A 79 -0.92 -7.61 -12.27
C PHE A 79 -2.20 -6.79 -12.52
N PHE A 80 -2.62 -5.97 -11.56
CA PHE A 80 -3.83 -5.16 -11.72
C PHE A 80 -3.68 -4.07 -12.78
N HIS A 81 -2.49 -3.51 -12.94
CA HIS A 81 -2.20 -2.58 -14.02
C HIS A 81 -2.35 -3.25 -15.39
N LEU A 82 -1.68 -4.40 -15.60
CA LEU A 82 -1.76 -5.18 -16.84
C LEU A 82 -3.19 -5.66 -17.14
N ARG A 83 -3.98 -5.93 -16.10
CA ARG A 83 -5.39 -6.37 -16.21
C ARG A 83 -6.40 -5.22 -16.31
N LYS A 84 -5.92 -3.97 -16.35
CA LYS A 84 -6.72 -2.73 -16.42
C LYS A 84 -7.70 -2.56 -15.25
N PHE A 85 -7.30 -3.00 -14.06
CA PHE A 85 -8.01 -2.72 -12.81
C PHE A 85 -7.49 -1.44 -12.16
N ILE A 86 -6.18 -1.19 -12.27
CA ILE A 86 -5.50 -0.03 -11.73
C ILE A 86 -4.82 0.72 -12.87
N SER A 87 -4.92 2.04 -12.83
CA SER A 87 -4.10 2.94 -13.63
C SER A 87 -3.10 3.65 -12.74
N LYS A 88 -1.97 4.02 -13.33
CA LYS A 88 -0.92 4.77 -12.67
C LYS A 88 -0.43 5.90 -13.57
N LYS A 89 -0.05 7.01 -12.97
CA LYS A 89 0.61 8.13 -13.64
C LYS A 89 1.79 8.61 -12.78
N PRO A 90 2.86 9.16 -13.37
CA PRO A 90 3.94 9.76 -12.59
C PRO A 90 3.39 10.92 -11.75
N SER A 91 3.91 11.05 -10.54
CA SER A 91 3.71 12.22 -9.69
C SER A 91 4.52 13.39 -10.21
N GLU A 92 3.93 14.59 -10.15
CA GLU A 92 4.65 15.85 -10.41
C GLU A 92 5.45 16.31 -9.17
N GLU A 93 5.15 15.74 -8.00
CA GLU A 93 5.90 15.99 -6.78
C GLU A 93 7.23 15.23 -6.79
N GLU A 94 8.30 15.89 -6.31
CA GLU A 94 9.59 15.26 -6.12
C GLU A 94 9.46 14.03 -5.22
N ALA A 95 10.04 12.92 -5.68
CA ALA A 95 10.07 11.71 -4.89
C ALA A 95 10.94 11.91 -3.65
N THR A 96 10.45 11.41 -2.51
CA THR A 96 11.25 11.36 -1.28
C THR A 96 12.50 10.50 -1.47
N LEU A 97 13.58 10.83 -0.76
CA LEU A 97 14.82 10.04 -0.78
C LEU A 97 14.55 8.58 -0.38
N GLU A 98 13.67 8.37 0.59
CA GLU A 98 13.30 7.04 1.06
C GLU A 98 12.65 6.20 -0.06
N ALA A 99 11.71 6.77 -0.81
CA ALA A 99 11.05 6.09 -1.93
C ALA A 99 12.01 5.83 -3.11
N ALA A 100 12.84 6.82 -3.47
CA ALA A 100 13.80 6.70 -4.56
C ALA A 100 14.85 5.62 -4.29
N SER A 101 15.29 5.51 -3.03
CA SER A 101 16.29 4.53 -2.64
C SER A 101 15.69 3.11 -2.58
N GLU A 102 14.45 2.95 -2.06
CA GLU A 102 13.74 1.66 -2.10
C GLU A 102 13.56 1.16 -3.54
N TRP A 103 13.20 2.06 -4.45
CA TRP A 103 13.04 1.74 -5.87
C TRP A 103 14.33 1.30 -6.55
N SER A 104 15.42 2.07 -6.36
CA SER A 104 16.73 1.77 -6.97
C SER A 104 17.23 0.38 -6.60
N GLU A 105 17.02 -0.02 -5.34
CA GLU A 105 17.43 -1.34 -4.88
C GLU A 105 16.52 -2.46 -5.38
N TRP A 106 15.22 -2.19 -5.48
CA TRP A 106 14.28 -3.14 -6.07
C TRP A 106 14.63 -3.46 -7.52
N ILE A 107 14.92 -2.44 -8.34
CA ILE A 107 15.35 -2.62 -9.74
C ILE A 107 16.63 -3.45 -9.81
N ALA A 108 17.64 -3.12 -8.99
CA ALA A 108 18.93 -3.80 -9.00
C ALA A 108 18.82 -5.32 -8.73
N ILE A 109 17.80 -5.76 -7.99
CA ILE A 109 17.58 -7.17 -7.66
C ILE A 109 16.78 -7.91 -8.74
N ASN A 110 15.92 -7.23 -9.51
CA ASN A 110 15.04 -7.88 -10.47
C ASN A 110 15.56 -7.85 -11.92
N GLU A 111 16.76 -7.32 -12.15
CA GLU A 111 17.39 -7.20 -13.49
C GLU A 111 16.50 -6.51 -14.53
N GLU A 112 15.47 -5.78 -14.09
CA GLU A 112 14.60 -5.00 -14.97
C GLU A 112 15.40 -3.80 -15.48
N GLN A 113 15.67 -3.76 -16.79
CA GLN A 113 16.20 -2.56 -17.42
C GLN A 113 15.08 -1.55 -17.59
N GLU A 114 14.76 -0.78 -16.55
CA GLU A 114 14.04 0.46 -16.78
C GLU A 114 14.96 1.47 -17.48
N PRO A 115 14.44 2.21 -18.49
CA PRO A 115 15.19 3.30 -19.08
C PRO A 115 15.59 4.29 -17.99
N ALA A 116 16.75 4.94 -18.17
CA ALA A 116 17.29 5.96 -17.26
C ALA A 116 16.44 7.25 -17.26
N THR A 117 15.18 7.15 -16.84
CA THR A 117 14.32 8.28 -16.51
C THR A 117 14.48 8.61 -15.04
N GLU A 118 14.35 9.90 -14.72
CA GLU A 118 14.29 10.37 -13.34
C GLU A 118 13.15 9.66 -12.59
N PHE A 119 13.46 9.11 -11.42
CA PHE A 119 12.46 8.39 -10.63
C PHE A 119 11.38 9.37 -10.16
N SER A 120 10.12 9.04 -10.48
CA SER A 120 8.95 9.68 -9.91
C SER A 120 8.08 8.65 -9.22
N GLU A 121 7.40 9.05 -8.15
CA GLU A 121 6.42 8.17 -7.52
C GLU A 121 5.23 7.93 -8.46
N ASP A 122 4.73 6.71 -8.50
CA ASP A 122 3.47 6.42 -9.18
C ASP A 122 2.27 6.86 -8.31
N ILE A 123 1.31 7.54 -8.93
CA ILE A 123 -0.02 7.82 -8.37
C ILE A 123 -0.97 6.71 -8.83
N PHE A 124 -1.41 5.85 -7.90
CA PHE A 124 -2.29 4.72 -8.18
C PHE A 124 -3.76 5.04 -7.94
N PHE A 125 -4.62 4.62 -8.87
CA PHE A 125 -6.08 4.72 -8.75
C PHE A 125 -6.77 3.61 -9.55
N LEU A 126 -8.01 3.28 -9.22
CA LEU A 126 -8.76 2.29 -9.98
C LEU A 126 -9.19 2.86 -11.33
N ASP A 127 -9.08 2.03 -12.36
CA ASP A 127 -9.69 2.26 -13.67
C ASP A 127 -11.18 1.86 -13.64
N GLU A 128 -11.95 2.12 -14.70
CA GLU A 128 -13.41 1.87 -14.75
C GLU A 128 -13.77 0.42 -14.37
N LYS A 129 -13.01 -0.55 -14.89
CA LYS A 129 -13.18 -1.97 -14.56
C LYS A 129 -12.90 -2.25 -13.09
N GLY A 130 -11.84 -1.67 -12.53
CA GLY A 130 -11.47 -1.81 -11.12
C GLY A 130 -12.51 -1.16 -10.20
N LEU A 131 -13.01 0.02 -10.55
CA LEU A 131 -14.10 0.71 -9.86
C LEU A 131 -15.35 -0.16 -9.78
N ASN A 132 -15.82 -0.68 -10.92
CA ASN A 132 -17.04 -1.47 -10.99
C ASN A 132 -16.93 -2.78 -10.22
N PHE A 133 -15.76 -3.44 -10.27
CA PHE A 133 -15.50 -4.64 -9.47
C PHE A 133 -15.46 -4.31 -7.98
N THR A 134 -14.66 -3.33 -7.60
CA THR A 134 -14.38 -3.04 -6.20
C THR A 134 -15.56 -2.40 -5.49
N LYS A 135 -16.40 -1.63 -6.20
CA LYS A 135 -17.68 -1.15 -5.66
C LYS A 135 -18.53 -2.31 -5.14
N LYS A 136 -18.69 -3.37 -5.93
CA LYS A 136 -19.49 -4.54 -5.53
C LYS A 136 -18.91 -5.21 -4.29
N LEU A 137 -17.58 -5.24 -4.17
CA LEU A 137 -16.90 -5.78 -2.99
C LEU A 137 -17.12 -4.87 -1.77
N TYR A 138 -16.94 -3.56 -1.94
CA TYR A 138 -17.13 -2.53 -0.91
C TYR A 138 -18.57 -2.51 -0.38
N ASP A 139 -19.56 -2.63 -1.27
CA ASP A 139 -20.98 -2.72 -0.93
C ASP A 139 -21.32 -3.97 -0.07
N THR A 140 -20.42 -4.97 0.02
CA THR A 140 -20.59 -6.13 0.94
C THR A 140 -20.08 -5.87 2.36
N LEU A 141 -19.44 -4.72 2.59
CA LEU A 141 -18.97 -4.31 3.91
C LEU A 141 -20.09 -3.59 4.65
N SER A 142 -20.17 -3.81 5.97
CA SER A 142 -21.06 -3.03 6.84
C SER A 142 -20.64 -1.56 6.88
N ASP A 143 -21.56 -0.67 7.24
CA ASP A 143 -21.29 0.77 7.39
C ASP A 143 -20.10 1.03 8.34
N ASP A 144 -20.01 0.29 9.45
CA ASP A 144 -18.87 0.37 10.37
C ASP A 144 -17.55 0.03 9.68
N GLN A 145 -17.52 -1.01 8.84
CA GLN A 145 -16.32 -1.41 8.10
C GLN A 145 -15.93 -0.41 7.01
N GLN A 146 -16.92 0.16 6.33
CA GLN A 146 -16.73 1.23 5.36
C GLN A 146 -16.12 2.47 6.05
N ASN A 147 -16.69 2.87 7.19
CA ASN A 147 -16.18 3.96 8.02
C ASN A 147 -14.77 3.68 8.55
N LEU A 148 -14.47 2.44 8.92
CA LEU A 148 -13.13 2.02 9.34
C LEU A 148 -12.13 2.12 8.19
N LEU A 149 -12.48 1.67 6.98
CA LEU A 149 -11.60 1.80 5.81
C LEU A 149 -11.34 3.28 5.47
N GLU A 150 -12.37 4.12 5.48
CA GLU A 150 -12.23 5.56 5.25
C GLU A 150 -11.29 6.17 6.30
N LYS A 151 -11.54 5.88 7.58
CA LYS A 151 -10.72 6.40 8.68
C LYS A 151 -9.26 5.97 8.53
N PHE A 152 -9.02 4.69 8.28
CA PHE A 152 -7.68 4.14 8.10
C PHE A 152 -6.94 4.81 6.94
N LYS A 153 -7.58 4.90 5.78
CA LYS A 153 -7.01 5.52 4.59
C LYS A 153 -6.73 7.01 4.81
N ALA A 154 -7.68 7.74 5.39
CA ALA A 154 -7.52 9.16 5.71
C ALA A 154 -6.37 9.42 6.69
N GLU A 155 -6.26 8.63 7.77
CA GLU A 155 -5.18 8.77 8.76
C GLU A 155 -3.81 8.51 8.13
N THR A 156 -3.68 7.44 7.36
CA THR A 156 -2.41 7.07 6.72
C THR A 156 -2.00 8.00 5.57
N GLN A 157 -2.95 8.54 4.80
CA GLN A 157 -2.68 9.51 3.73
C GLN A 157 -2.40 10.94 4.22
N ARG A 158 -2.79 11.29 5.45
CA ARG A 158 -2.42 12.58 6.08
C ARG A 158 -0.97 12.61 6.57
N LEU A 159 -0.38 11.45 6.84
CA LEU A 159 1.01 11.37 7.26
C LEU A 159 1.95 11.61 6.07
N SER A 160 3.03 12.35 6.29
CA SER A 160 4.17 12.32 5.38
C SER A 160 4.75 10.89 5.34
N LEU A 161 5.44 10.52 4.25
CA LEU A 161 6.03 9.19 4.17
C LEU A 161 6.99 8.94 5.34
N ARG A 162 7.81 9.95 5.69
CA ARG A 162 8.71 9.87 6.84
C ARG A 162 7.98 9.65 8.17
N ALA A 163 6.84 10.32 8.39
CA ALA A 163 6.04 10.10 9.60
C ALA A 163 5.42 8.70 9.64
N LEU A 164 4.96 8.19 8.50
CA LEU A 164 4.45 6.81 8.37
C LEU A 164 5.56 5.79 8.65
N LEU A 165 6.76 5.99 8.11
CA LEU A 165 7.93 5.15 8.39
C LEU A 165 8.31 5.20 9.87
N LYS A 166 8.34 6.39 10.48
CA LYS A 166 8.62 6.56 11.91
C LYS A 166 7.63 5.79 12.79
N TYR A 167 6.34 5.85 12.48
CA TYR A 167 5.31 5.08 13.19
C TYR A 167 5.56 3.57 13.08
N VAL A 168 5.78 3.08 11.84
CA VAL A 168 6.06 1.66 11.59
C VAL A 168 7.32 1.22 12.34
N TYR A 169 8.39 2.01 12.29
CA TYR A 169 9.67 1.63 12.88
C TYR A 169 9.63 1.60 14.40
N SER A 170 8.93 2.55 15.01
CA SER A 170 8.77 2.61 16.46
C SER A 170 7.96 1.44 17.00
N LYS A 171 6.92 1.03 16.26
CA LYS A 171 5.94 0.03 16.72
C LYS A 171 6.32 -1.41 16.35
N TYR A 172 7.05 -1.59 15.24
CA TYR A 172 7.42 -2.89 14.70
C TYR A 172 8.94 -2.99 14.49
N PRO A 173 9.74 -2.92 15.57
CA PRO A 173 11.21 -2.86 15.48
C PRO A 173 11.81 -4.07 14.77
N ASP A 174 11.24 -5.27 14.91
CA ASP A 174 11.71 -6.50 14.27
C ASP A 174 11.68 -6.40 12.73
N TYR A 175 10.75 -5.60 12.17
CA TYR A 175 10.67 -5.35 10.73
C TYR A 175 11.67 -4.28 10.24
N THR A 176 12.47 -3.70 11.13
CA THR A 176 13.46 -2.67 10.82
C THR A 176 14.90 -3.14 10.91
N GLU A 177 15.15 -4.40 11.29
CA GLU A 177 16.50 -4.93 11.52
C GLU A 177 17.44 -4.81 10.31
N LYS A 178 16.88 -4.84 9.09
CA LYS A 178 17.62 -4.67 7.84
C LYS A 178 17.53 -3.26 7.26
N SER A 179 16.85 -2.34 7.94
CA SER A 179 16.64 -1.00 7.41
C SER A 179 17.94 -0.22 7.35
N LYS A 180 18.24 0.35 6.19
CA LYS A 180 19.43 1.17 5.92
C LYS A 180 19.29 2.60 6.42
N ILE A 181 18.06 3.02 6.73
CA ILE A 181 17.72 4.38 7.17
C ILE A 181 17.13 4.41 8.58
N LYS A 182 17.30 3.33 9.37
CA LYS A 182 16.71 3.21 10.71
C LYS A 182 17.07 4.38 11.61
N ASP A 183 18.36 4.71 11.69
CA ASP A 183 18.87 5.77 12.58
C ASP A 183 18.48 7.17 12.10
N GLU A 184 18.21 7.35 10.80
CA GLU A 184 17.68 8.61 10.28
C GLU A 184 16.19 8.79 10.63
N ILE A 185 15.42 7.70 10.61
CA ILE A 185 13.98 7.70 10.90
C ILE A 185 13.71 7.74 12.41
N LEU A 186 14.53 7.06 13.21
CA LEU A 186 14.50 7.00 14.67
C LEU A 186 15.81 7.52 15.27
N PRO A 187 16.10 8.84 15.16
CA PRO A 187 17.28 9.44 15.78
C PRO A 187 17.17 9.49 17.31
#